data_AF-A0A087AYQ3-F1
#
_entry.id   AF-A0A087AYQ3-F1
#
_cell.length_a   1.000
_cell.length_b   1.000
_cell.length_c   1.000
_cell.angle_alpha   90.00
_cell.angle_beta   90.00
_cell.angle_gamma   90.00
#
_symmetry.space_group_name_H-M   'P 1'
#
loop_
_entity.id
_entity.type
_entity.pdbx_description
1 polymer ?
#
loop_
_entity_poly.entity_id
_entity_poly.type
_entity_poly.pdbx_seq_one_letter_code
_entity_poly.pdbx_strand_id
1 'polypeptide(L)'
;MRTRLRRAVASVVSAVVALGLCVPLAVADDNTEDLYWYVDEMGVRDAWKDGVTGHGVTVVIIGEPIVSDYPGFTGQDVEPHLLVADDETSCTAQVDEGPVTLSMEQPALLAAKTYGVMTMHGTHMAALIVGNGQGYDGDPGMLGVAPKAKLLTYVNGVASFGPIGAVTIQACDNSQGESVAWNRNIRAAVDAGARVVSMSYVGGFVNEEDVADYVYALSHGVIMVSARDNQDLPGADDLVGEPTKNNYFPGMVTVNAVHKDGNLAVLSDTKDGNVSILSPAVGTATYVDTSDREITKGGGTSTAAAVLNGYLALVMSKWPDATGNQILQSLVRNTKGNDSGEAQLDAEHKRGFGQVDLTKLLATDPTQYPDINPLLEQVMQRSEAHVETQGMYQDHRAWEDYTWSNTDKFPYEIRVLKNSDLVGKEYERQKAAWAKVEACRTDGGADCMQYSATATAAKTDAGTGSSDTSASASSSSSKSHAVPVAAWVAIGAGALLLLTAIIVLVVVLVRRRKRTAVVSGFGVAGPPGWQ
;
A
#
# COMPACT_ATOMS: atom_id res chain seq x y z
N MET A 1 -6.08 -58.13 11.90
CA MET A 1 -7.36 -57.49 12.30
C MET A 1 -7.05 -56.03 12.63
N ARG A 2 -7.52 -55.12 11.76
CA ARG A 2 -7.70 -53.66 11.89
C ARG A 2 -6.71 -52.82 12.73
N THR A 3 -6.00 -51.99 11.98
CA THR A 3 -5.35 -50.72 12.34
C THR A 3 -6.27 -49.73 13.08
N ARG A 4 -5.69 -48.95 14.02
CA ARG A 4 -6.17 -47.61 14.36
C ARG A 4 -5.08 -46.59 14.03
N LEU A 5 -5.54 -45.55 13.33
CA LEU A 5 -4.80 -44.52 12.61
C LEU A 5 -4.25 -43.46 13.59
N ARG A 6 -2.98 -43.09 13.41
CA ARG A 6 -2.40 -41.82 13.88
C ARG A 6 -2.76 -40.74 12.86
N ARG A 7 -3.32 -39.61 13.29
CA ARG A 7 -3.25 -38.33 12.56
C ARG A 7 -2.11 -37.54 13.18
N ALA A 8 -1.04 -37.34 12.41
CA ALA A 8 -0.01 -36.36 12.70
C ALA A 8 0.08 -35.47 11.46
N VAL A 9 -0.09 -34.18 11.72
CA VAL A 9 -0.09 -33.04 10.80
C VAL A 9 1.29 -32.93 10.15
N ALA A 10 1.32 -32.79 8.84
CA ALA A 10 2.55 -32.47 8.09
C ALA A 10 2.60 -30.95 7.93
N SER A 11 3.49 -30.31 8.68
CA SER A 11 3.85 -28.91 8.55
C SER A 11 4.53 -28.68 7.19
N VAL A 12 3.97 -27.80 6.36
CA VAL A 12 4.65 -27.27 5.17
C VAL A 12 5.52 -26.11 5.63
N VAL A 13 6.83 -26.25 5.46
CA VAL A 13 7.81 -25.20 5.71
C VAL A 13 7.80 -24.26 4.50
N SER A 14 7.23 -23.07 4.66
CA SER A 14 7.43 -21.96 3.73
C SER A 14 8.85 -21.41 3.93
N ALA A 15 9.69 -21.57 2.92
CA ALA A 15 11.01 -20.94 2.89
C ALA A 15 10.86 -19.47 2.46
N VAL A 16 10.76 -18.57 3.45
CA VAL A 16 10.96 -17.13 3.25
C VAL A 16 12.45 -16.89 3.06
N VAL A 17 12.85 -16.41 1.89
CA VAL A 17 14.23 -15.93 1.65
C VAL A 17 14.35 -14.57 2.33
N ALA A 18 14.79 -14.59 3.59
CA ALA A 18 15.27 -13.41 4.29
C ALA A 18 16.67 -13.06 3.76
N LEU A 19 16.75 -12.19 2.76
CA LEU A 19 17.98 -11.45 2.47
C LEU A 19 17.90 -10.13 3.25
N GLY A 20 18.30 -10.21 4.53
CA GLY A 20 18.59 -9.03 5.33
C GLY A 20 19.83 -8.33 4.77
N LEU A 21 19.60 -7.31 3.94
CA LEU A 21 20.57 -6.26 3.70
C LEU A 21 20.15 -5.09 4.58
N CYS A 22 20.93 -4.84 5.65
CA CYS A 22 20.93 -3.55 6.32
C CYS A 22 21.26 -2.48 5.27
N VAL A 23 20.22 -1.82 4.74
CA VAL A 23 20.41 -0.49 4.17
C VAL A 23 20.81 0.38 5.37
N PRO A 24 21.94 1.11 5.31
CA PRO A 24 22.30 1.98 6.42
C PRO A 24 21.15 2.96 6.64
N LEU A 25 20.56 2.92 7.84
CA LEU A 25 19.77 4.03 8.34
C LEU A 25 20.60 5.29 8.08
N ALA A 26 20.00 6.28 7.41
CA ALA A 26 20.59 7.61 7.36
C ALA A 26 21.01 7.96 8.78
N VAL A 27 22.31 8.25 8.97
CA VAL A 27 22.85 8.55 10.30
C VAL A 27 22.03 9.70 10.86
N ALA A 28 21.35 9.45 11.98
CA ALA A 28 20.64 10.46 12.73
C ALA A 28 21.60 11.64 12.99
N ASP A 29 21.23 12.82 12.50
CA ASP A 29 21.93 14.06 12.80
C ASP A 29 21.27 14.65 14.05
N ASP A 30 22.01 14.70 15.16
CA ASP A 30 21.55 15.22 16.46
C ASP A 30 21.25 16.74 16.43
N ASN A 31 21.50 17.43 15.31
CA ASN A 31 21.07 18.81 15.14
C ASN A 31 19.55 18.88 14.88
N THR A 32 18.80 19.33 15.89
CA THR A 32 17.33 19.51 15.82
C THR A 32 16.88 20.79 15.12
N GLU A 33 17.81 21.64 14.67
CA GLU A 33 17.47 22.73 13.76
C GLU A 33 16.85 22.16 12.48
N ASP A 34 15.73 22.75 12.04
CA ASP A 34 15.12 22.50 10.73
C ASP A 34 14.41 21.13 10.56
N LEU A 35 14.07 20.45 11.66
CA LEU A 35 13.31 19.18 11.65
C LEU A 35 11.94 19.27 10.93
N TYR A 36 11.35 20.46 10.89
CA TYR A 36 10.01 20.70 10.34
C TYR A 36 10.03 21.45 9.02
N TRP A 37 11.11 21.35 8.22
CA TRP A 37 11.19 22.04 6.92
C TRP A 37 10.03 21.70 5.98
N TYR A 38 9.44 20.49 6.08
CA TYR A 38 8.23 20.10 5.36
C TYR A 38 7.00 20.94 5.75
N VAL A 39 6.97 21.56 6.91
CA VAL A 39 5.97 22.55 7.31
C VAL A 39 6.44 23.97 6.99
N ASP A 40 7.67 24.28 7.35
CA ASP A 40 8.16 25.65 7.40
C ASP A 40 8.49 26.23 6.01
N GLU A 41 8.91 25.40 5.05
CA GLU A 41 9.35 25.85 3.71
C GLU A 41 8.38 25.48 2.57
N MET A 42 7.36 24.67 2.86
CA MET A 42 6.43 24.17 1.85
C MET A 42 5.11 24.94 1.81
N GLY A 43 4.99 26.05 2.57
CA GLY A 43 3.80 26.90 2.60
C GLY A 43 2.70 26.46 3.58
N VAL A 44 2.96 25.46 4.42
CA VAL A 44 1.98 24.95 5.40
C VAL A 44 1.66 25.99 6.47
N ARG A 45 2.67 26.72 6.98
CA ARG A 45 2.47 27.80 7.97
C ARG A 45 1.55 28.89 7.44
N ASP A 46 1.67 29.21 6.15
CA ASP A 46 0.83 30.23 5.53
C ASP A 46 -0.60 29.72 5.32
N ALA A 47 -0.75 28.45 4.90
CA ALA A 47 -2.06 27.80 4.86
C ALA A 47 -2.78 27.85 6.22
N TRP A 48 -2.08 27.57 7.32
CA TRP A 48 -2.66 27.63 8.67
C TRP A 48 -3.07 29.05 9.07
N LYS A 49 -2.29 30.07 8.72
CA LYS A 49 -2.67 31.49 8.97
C LYS A 49 -3.94 31.86 8.22
N ASP A 50 -4.15 31.28 7.04
CA ASP A 50 -5.35 31.45 6.22
C ASP A 50 -6.53 30.56 6.67
N GLY A 51 -6.38 29.80 7.76
CA GLY A 51 -7.42 28.91 8.31
C GLY A 51 -7.55 27.58 7.56
N VAL A 52 -6.65 27.27 6.63
CA VAL A 52 -6.59 25.99 5.92
C VAL A 52 -5.76 25.01 6.75
N THR A 53 -6.43 24.21 7.58
CA THR A 53 -5.78 23.31 8.55
C THR A 53 -6.17 21.84 8.39
N GLY A 54 -6.88 21.49 7.31
CA GLY A 54 -7.42 20.14 7.08
C GLY A 54 -8.80 19.89 7.71
N HIS A 55 -9.42 20.92 8.30
CA HIS A 55 -10.75 20.78 8.91
C HIS A 55 -11.79 20.30 7.89
N GLY A 56 -12.66 19.38 8.32
CA GLY A 56 -13.72 18.81 7.47
C GLY A 56 -13.23 17.70 6.52
N VAL A 57 -11.95 17.32 6.59
CA VAL A 57 -11.38 16.23 5.78
C VAL A 57 -11.12 15.01 6.66
N THR A 58 -11.65 13.86 6.24
CA THR A 58 -11.29 12.57 6.81
C THR A 58 -10.11 11.97 6.05
N VAL A 59 -9.01 11.77 6.76
CA VAL A 59 -7.82 11.06 6.30
C VAL A 59 -7.83 9.69 6.94
N VAL A 60 -7.46 8.65 6.19
CA VAL A 60 -7.32 7.30 6.73
C VAL A 60 -5.88 6.82 6.57
N ILE A 61 -5.31 6.21 7.61
CA ILE A 61 -4.07 5.44 7.52
C ILE A 61 -4.42 3.96 7.61
N ILE A 62 -3.84 3.15 6.73
CA ILE A 62 -3.86 1.69 6.85
C ILE A 62 -2.43 1.23 7.11
N GLY A 63 -2.18 0.52 8.22
CA GLY A 63 -0.82 0.15 8.62
C GLY A 63 -0.74 -0.43 10.03
N GLU A 64 0.44 -0.32 10.65
CA GLU A 64 0.65 -0.73 12.04
C GLU A 64 -0.28 0.03 13.02
N PRO A 65 -0.60 -0.56 14.18
CA PRO A 65 -1.36 0.14 15.22
C PRO A 65 -0.60 1.37 15.70
N ILE A 66 -1.36 2.41 16.06
CA ILE A 66 -0.80 3.59 16.73
C ILE A 66 -0.61 3.34 18.22
N VAL A 67 0.27 4.11 18.84
CA VAL A 67 0.33 4.35 20.28
C VAL A 67 -0.61 5.51 20.58
N SER A 68 -1.80 5.20 21.06
CA SER A 68 -2.91 6.18 21.16
C SER A 68 -2.68 7.25 22.24
N ASP A 69 -1.84 6.98 23.23
CA ASP A 69 -1.42 7.94 24.26
C ASP A 69 -0.13 8.69 23.88
N TYR A 70 0.22 8.73 22.59
CA TYR A 70 1.27 9.62 22.08
C TYR A 70 0.92 11.09 22.38
N PRO A 71 1.81 11.88 23.03
CA PRO A 71 1.53 13.25 23.44
C PRO A 71 1.04 14.15 22.30
N GLY A 72 1.59 13.93 21.09
CA GLY A 72 1.23 14.66 19.89
C GLY A 72 -0.22 14.50 19.42
N PHE A 73 -0.95 13.50 19.92
CA PHE A 73 -2.38 13.31 19.64
C PHE A 73 -3.30 14.00 20.65
N THR A 74 -2.75 14.64 21.69
CA THR A 74 -3.58 15.36 22.66
C THR A 74 -4.38 16.47 21.98
N GLY A 75 -5.71 16.38 22.04
CA GLY A 75 -6.63 17.33 21.41
C GLY A 75 -6.76 17.19 19.90
N GLN A 76 -6.24 16.11 19.31
CA GLN A 76 -6.42 15.72 17.91
C GLN A 76 -7.59 14.74 17.76
N ASP A 77 -8.21 14.73 16.58
CA ASP A 77 -9.29 13.81 16.23
C ASP A 77 -8.71 12.55 15.59
N VAL A 78 -8.20 11.64 16.44
CA VAL A 78 -7.56 10.38 16.04
C VAL A 78 -8.37 9.21 16.56
N GLU A 79 -8.92 8.43 15.64
CA GLU A 79 -9.79 7.28 15.93
C GLU A 79 -9.13 5.98 15.40
N PRO A 80 -8.56 5.14 16.27
CA PRO A 80 -8.05 3.84 15.86
C PRO A 80 -9.16 2.82 15.67
N HIS A 81 -9.02 1.97 14.66
CA HIS A 81 -9.97 0.94 14.25
C HIS A 81 -9.27 -0.38 13.98
N LEU A 82 -9.96 -1.46 14.34
CA LEU A 82 -9.60 -2.83 14.00
C LEU A 82 -10.80 -3.49 13.35
N LEU A 83 -10.59 -4.10 12.18
CA LEU A 83 -11.56 -4.98 11.55
C LEU A 83 -11.14 -6.42 11.81
N VAL A 84 -12.12 -7.24 12.21
CA VAL A 84 -11.97 -8.68 12.38
C VAL A 84 -13.11 -9.39 11.64
N ALA A 85 -13.03 -10.73 11.55
CA ALA A 85 -14.13 -11.54 11.02
C ALA A 85 -15.40 -11.39 11.88
N ASP A 86 -16.56 -11.65 11.30
CA ASP A 86 -17.87 -11.26 11.86
C ASP A 86 -18.22 -11.94 13.22
N ASP A 87 -17.53 -13.03 13.57
CA ASP A 87 -17.66 -13.77 14.82
C ASP A 87 -16.53 -13.53 15.83
N GLU A 88 -15.60 -12.62 15.51
CA GLU A 88 -14.44 -12.28 16.32
C GLU A 88 -14.55 -10.87 16.90
N THR A 89 -13.81 -10.61 17.98
CA THR A 89 -13.72 -9.27 18.59
C THR A 89 -12.28 -8.81 18.82
N SER A 90 -11.33 -9.68 18.51
CA SER A 90 -9.90 -9.46 18.73
C SER A 90 -9.06 -10.30 17.78
N CYS A 91 -7.82 -9.92 17.62
CA CYS A 91 -6.82 -10.68 16.88
C CYS A 91 -5.48 -10.61 17.60
N THR A 92 -4.63 -11.60 17.39
CA THR A 92 -3.31 -11.68 18.05
C THR A 92 -2.21 -11.78 17.01
N ALA A 93 -1.28 -10.84 17.01
CA ALA A 93 -0.02 -10.93 16.27
C ALA A 93 1.05 -11.62 17.12
N GLN A 94 1.87 -12.46 16.49
CA GLN A 94 3.05 -13.05 17.11
C GLN A 94 4.27 -12.22 16.72
N VAL A 95 4.76 -11.38 17.64
CA VAL A 95 5.99 -10.59 17.46
C VAL A 95 7.12 -11.15 18.32
N ASP A 96 8.35 -10.68 18.11
CA ASP A 96 9.54 -11.23 18.75
C ASP A 96 9.52 -11.09 20.29
N GLU A 97 8.88 -10.04 20.81
CA GLU A 97 8.74 -9.79 22.24
C GLU A 97 7.65 -10.64 22.92
N GLY A 98 6.75 -11.21 22.12
CA GLY A 98 5.61 -12.01 22.59
C GLY A 98 4.31 -11.71 21.84
N PRO A 99 3.22 -12.40 22.19
CA PRO A 99 1.93 -12.16 21.55
C PRO A 99 1.37 -10.77 21.90
N VAL A 100 0.96 -10.03 20.88
CA VAL A 100 0.25 -8.74 21.01
C VAL A 100 -1.20 -8.95 20.56
N THR A 101 -2.14 -8.82 21.49
CA THR A 101 -3.58 -8.93 21.20
C THR A 101 -4.19 -7.54 21.09
N LEU A 102 -4.86 -7.27 19.97
CA LEU A 102 -5.67 -6.08 19.74
C LEU A 102 -7.14 -6.48 19.75
N SER A 103 -8.02 -5.60 20.23
CA SER A 103 -9.47 -5.81 20.17
C SER A 103 -10.17 -4.64 19.52
N MET A 104 -11.40 -4.86 19.07
CA MET A 104 -12.23 -3.76 18.53
C MET A 104 -12.44 -2.64 19.55
N GLU A 105 -12.42 -2.97 20.85
CA GLU A 105 -12.53 -1.99 21.95
C GLU A 105 -11.20 -1.28 22.25
N GLN A 106 -10.07 -1.93 21.96
CA GLN A 106 -8.71 -1.39 22.14
C GLN A 106 -7.85 -1.71 20.91
N PRO A 107 -8.08 -1.01 19.79
CA PRO A 107 -7.40 -1.27 18.52
C PRO A 107 -6.00 -0.62 18.44
N ALA A 108 -5.65 0.21 19.43
CA ALA A 108 -4.36 0.88 19.54
C ALA A 108 -3.55 0.38 20.73
N LEU A 109 -2.24 0.57 20.66
CA LEU A 109 -1.32 0.33 21.78
C LEU A 109 -1.35 1.49 22.78
N LEU A 110 -0.83 1.21 23.98
CA LEU A 110 -0.65 2.18 25.07
C LEU A 110 0.79 2.10 25.59
N ALA A 111 1.48 3.23 25.62
CA ALA A 111 2.91 3.29 25.91
C ALA A 111 3.27 2.67 27.26
N ALA A 112 2.48 2.99 28.29
CA ALA A 112 2.69 2.48 29.65
C ALA A 112 2.37 0.99 29.84
N LYS A 113 1.81 0.31 28.83
CA LYS A 113 1.26 -1.05 28.96
C LYS A 113 1.87 -2.07 28.00
N THR A 114 2.58 -1.64 26.98
CA THR A 114 3.06 -2.53 25.91
C THR A 114 4.57 -2.49 25.84
N TYR A 115 5.24 -3.37 26.59
CA TYR A 115 6.67 -3.69 26.43
C TYR A 115 7.66 -2.49 26.34
N GLY A 116 7.30 -1.31 26.87
CA GLY A 116 8.13 -0.11 26.76
C GLY A 116 8.08 0.58 25.39
N VAL A 117 7.11 0.24 24.54
CA VAL A 117 6.82 0.93 23.29
C VAL A 117 6.41 2.37 23.59
N MET A 118 7.02 3.33 22.92
CA MET A 118 6.69 4.75 22.98
C MET A 118 6.05 5.21 21.67
N THR A 119 6.38 4.56 20.57
CA THR A 119 5.84 4.89 19.25
C THR A 119 5.87 3.65 18.35
N MET A 120 5.11 3.70 17.27
CA MET A 120 5.07 2.68 16.21
C MET A 120 5.18 3.39 14.86
N HIS A 121 5.43 2.66 13.78
CA HIS A 121 5.43 3.27 12.45
C HIS A 121 4.10 3.96 12.14
N GLY A 122 2.98 3.32 12.48
CA GLY A 122 1.64 3.92 12.38
C GLY A 122 1.50 5.22 13.17
N THR A 123 2.09 5.31 14.37
CA THR A 123 2.10 6.52 15.21
C THR A 123 2.87 7.65 14.52
N HIS A 124 4.05 7.34 13.98
CA HIS A 124 4.86 8.30 13.25
C HIS A 124 4.13 8.84 12.02
N MET A 125 3.52 7.97 11.22
CA MET A 125 2.75 8.38 10.03
C MET A 125 1.56 9.24 10.41
N ALA A 126 0.79 8.83 11.42
CA ALA A 126 -0.34 9.59 11.94
C ALA A 126 0.08 10.98 12.44
N ALA A 127 1.18 11.06 13.17
CA ALA A 127 1.64 12.30 13.76
C ALA A 127 2.25 13.27 12.72
N LEU A 128 2.81 12.79 11.61
CA LEU A 128 3.17 13.64 10.47
C LEU A 128 1.95 14.27 9.76
N ILE A 129 0.77 13.66 9.89
CA ILE A 129 -0.47 14.20 9.33
C ILE A 129 -1.14 15.16 10.33
N VAL A 130 -1.41 14.73 11.57
CA VAL A 130 -2.25 15.48 12.51
C VAL A 130 -1.56 15.88 13.83
N GLY A 131 -0.31 15.48 14.04
CA GLY A 131 0.40 15.72 15.30
C GLY A 131 0.42 17.20 15.71
N ASN A 132 0.29 17.47 17.01
CA ASN A 132 0.25 18.83 17.54
C ASN A 132 1.64 19.44 17.84
N GLY A 133 2.73 18.71 17.58
CA GLY A 133 4.10 19.10 17.88
C GLY A 133 4.61 18.79 19.30
N GLN A 134 3.78 18.21 20.17
CA GLN A 134 4.18 17.79 21.52
C GLN A 134 4.79 16.39 21.51
N GLY A 135 5.94 16.24 22.16
CA GLY A 135 6.62 14.96 22.40
C GLY A 135 6.50 14.51 23.85
N TYR A 136 7.21 13.45 24.18
CA TYR A 136 7.30 12.94 25.56
C TYR A 136 8.08 13.92 26.45
N ASP A 137 7.77 13.93 27.74
CA ASP A 137 8.46 14.72 28.77
C ASP A 137 8.58 16.24 28.52
N GLY A 138 7.77 16.78 27.61
CA GLY A 138 7.81 18.20 27.22
C GLY A 138 8.76 18.51 26.07
N ASP A 139 9.41 17.49 25.51
CA ASP A 139 10.28 17.63 24.35
C ASP A 139 9.46 17.89 23.06
N PRO A 140 10.10 18.41 22.00
CA PRO A 140 9.48 18.52 20.69
C PRO A 140 9.03 17.15 20.17
N GLY A 141 7.82 17.10 19.59
CA GLY A 141 7.28 15.93 18.92
C GLY A 141 6.91 16.24 17.47
N MET A 142 6.23 15.30 16.82
CA MET A 142 5.86 15.44 15.42
C MET A 142 4.85 16.56 15.20
N LEU A 143 5.16 17.48 14.30
CA LEU A 143 4.28 18.56 13.90
C LEU A 143 3.53 18.19 12.61
N GLY A 144 2.27 17.81 12.74
CA GLY A 144 1.43 17.39 11.63
C GLY A 144 1.10 18.52 10.67
N VAL A 145 1.04 18.19 9.37
CA VAL A 145 0.72 19.13 8.29
C VAL A 145 -0.74 19.62 8.32
N ALA A 146 -1.67 18.74 8.67
CA ALA A 146 -3.12 18.98 8.69
C ALA A 146 -3.71 18.73 10.10
N PRO A 147 -3.35 19.55 11.11
CA PRO A 147 -3.64 19.30 12.54
C PRO A 147 -5.11 19.51 12.94
N LYS A 148 -6.03 19.61 11.98
CA LYS A 148 -7.49 19.66 12.21
C LYS A 148 -8.27 18.70 11.31
N ALA A 149 -7.57 17.84 10.55
CA ALA A 149 -8.21 16.73 9.86
C ALA A 149 -8.69 15.69 10.87
N LYS A 150 -9.77 14.98 10.51
CA LYS A 150 -10.15 13.75 11.20
C LYS A 150 -9.25 12.63 10.69
N LEU A 151 -8.61 11.90 11.60
CA LEU A 151 -7.74 10.78 11.25
C LEU A 151 -8.32 9.48 11.75
N LEU A 152 -8.62 8.56 10.83
CA LEU A 152 -8.92 7.17 11.17
C LEU A 152 -7.68 6.31 10.92
N THR A 153 -7.40 5.36 11.81
CA THR A 153 -6.29 4.41 11.57
C THR A 153 -6.82 2.98 11.58
N TYR A 154 -6.66 2.27 10.49
CA TYR A 154 -7.05 0.86 10.37
C TYR A 154 -5.81 -0.02 10.49
N VAL A 155 -5.83 -0.91 11.47
CA VAL A 155 -4.74 -1.85 11.70
C VAL A 155 -4.65 -2.84 10.53
N ASN A 156 -3.43 -3.06 10.06
CA ASN A 156 -3.04 -3.99 9.00
C ASN A 156 -1.86 -4.83 9.47
N GLY A 157 -2.00 -5.43 10.65
CA GLY A 157 -0.97 -6.22 11.34
C GLY A 157 -0.09 -5.42 12.32
N VAL A 158 0.84 -6.11 12.98
CA VAL A 158 1.73 -5.55 14.02
C VAL A 158 3.18 -5.94 13.72
N ALA A 159 4.10 -4.99 13.71
CA ALA A 159 5.53 -5.27 13.57
C ALA A 159 6.19 -5.60 14.93
N SER A 160 7.32 -6.31 14.89
CA SER A 160 8.19 -6.44 16.08
C SER A 160 8.70 -5.07 16.52
N PHE A 161 8.96 -4.92 17.81
CA PHE A 161 9.49 -3.67 18.33
C PHE A 161 10.98 -3.52 17.98
N GLY A 162 11.41 -2.27 17.82
CA GLY A 162 12.76 -1.92 17.40
C GLY A 162 12.77 -0.79 16.37
N PRO A 163 13.63 -0.84 15.33
CA PRO A 163 13.75 0.22 14.36
C PRO A 163 12.44 0.54 13.64
N ILE A 164 12.02 1.79 13.68
CA ILE A 164 10.86 2.30 12.95
C ILE A 164 11.17 2.26 11.45
N GLY A 165 10.27 1.65 10.69
CA GLY A 165 10.47 1.40 9.26
C GLY A 165 10.96 0.00 8.91
N ALA A 166 11.12 -0.89 9.91
CA ALA A 166 11.20 -2.33 9.65
C ALA A 166 9.90 -2.81 8.98
N VAL A 167 10.02 -3.38 7.77
CA VAL A 167 8.88 -3.64 6.87
C VAL A 167 8.13 -4.95 7.18
N THR A 168 8.55 -5.70 8.20
CA THR A 168 7.95 -7.00 8.52
C THR A 168 6.76 -6.81 9.45
N ILE A 169 5.61 -6.58 8.85
CA ILE A 169 4.34 -6.55 9.57
C ILE A 169 3.84 -7.99 9.74
N GLN A 170 3.67 -8.43 10.99
CA GLN A 170 3.09 -9.73 11.28
C GLN A 170 1.58 -9.65 11.12
N ALA A 171 1.03 -10.56 10.34
CA ALA A 171 -0.42 -10.73 10.28
C ALA A 171 -0.95 -11.04 11.69
N CYS A 172 -2.14 -10.53 11.99
CA CYS A 172 -2.85 -10.89 13.19
C CYS A 172 -3.71 -12.10 12.87
N ASP A 173 -3.71 -13.08 13.77
CA ASP A 173 -4.55 -14.26 13.65
C ASP A 173 -5.78 -14.15 14.57
N ASN A 174 -6.89 -14.74 14.12
CA ASN A 174 -8.11 -14.89 14.91
C ASN A 174 -7.97 -15.99 15.99
N SER A 175 -9.04 -16.29 16.72
CA SER A 175 -9.03 -17.32 17.78
C SER A 175 -8.74 -18.74 17.26
N GLN A 176 -8.90 -18.97 15.96
CA GLN A 176 -8.68 -20.24 15.28
C GLN A 176 -7.26 -20.36 14.68
N GLY A 177 -6.44 -19.30 14.78
CA GLY A 177 -5.11 -19.24 14.19
C GLY A 177 -5.11 -18.96 12.68
N GLU A 178 -6.19 -18.39 12.16
CA GLU A 178 -6.30 -17.96 10.77
C GLU A 178 -6.03 -16.46 10.67
N SER A 179 -5.24 -16.04 9.69
CA SER A 179 -4.92 -14.62 9.51
C SER A 179 -6.19 -13.82 9.20
N VAL A 180 -6.37 -12.73 9.93
CA VAL A 180 -7.47 -11.80 9.73
C VAL A 180 -7.31 -11.14 8.36
N ALA A 181 -8.35 -11.24 7.53
CA ALA A 181 -8.34 -10.70 6.18
C ALA A 181 -8.42 -9.16 6.23
N TRP A 182 -7.37 -8.51 5.71
CA TRP A 182 -7.20 -7.06 5.70
C TRP A 182 -7.83 -6.36 4.50
N ASN A 183 -8.35 -7.15 3.55
CA ASN A 183 -8.97 -6.69 2.31
C ASN A 183 -10.08 -5.66 2.54
N ARG A 184 -10.83 -5.80 3.63
CA ARG A 184 -11.94 -4.89 3.96
C ARG A 184 -11.50 -3.49 4.42
N ASN A 185 -10.21 -3.25 4.71
CA ASN A 185 -9.75 -1.96 5.22
C ASN A 185 -9.98 -0.82 4.22
N ILE A 186 -9.78 -1.07 2.91
CA ILE A 186 -10.00 -0.04 1.88
C ILE A 186 -11.48 0.29 1.75
N ARG A 187 -12.34 -0.73 1.64
CA ARG A 187 -13.80 -0.56 1.61
C ARG A 187 -14.29 0.23 2.82
N ALA A 188 -13.89 -0.19 4.02
CA ALA A 188 -14.28 0.44 5.27
C ALA A 188 -13.80 1.89 5.37
N ALA A 189 -12.60 2.20 4.85
CA ALA A 189 -12.10 3.57 4.80
C ALA A 189 -13.01 4.47 3.94
N VAL A 190 -13.39 4.00 2.75
CA VAL A 190 -14.31 4.72 1.84
C VAL A 190 -15.67 4.90 2.51
N ASP A 191 -16.22 3.85 3.12
CA ASP A 191 -17.53 3.89 3.79
C ASP A 191 -17.53 4.80 5.03
N ALA A 192 -16.38 4.94 5.70
CA ALA A 192 -16.17 5.88 6.79
C ALA A 192 -15.97 7.35 6.33
N GLY A 193 -16.08 7.60 5.02
CA GLY A 193 -16.01 8.94 4.44
C GLY A 193 -14.59 9.43 4.15
N ALA A 194 -13.62 8.53 3.98
CA ALA A 194 -12.27 8.90 3.59
C ALA A 194 -12.26 9.74 2.32
N ARG A 195 -11.54 10.86 2.34
CA ARG A 195 -11.20 11.62 1.12
C ARG A 195 -9.84 11.22 0.56
N VAL A 196 -8.94 10.78 1.46
CA VAL A 196 -7.61 10.30 1.12
C VAL A 196 -7.21 9.16 2.07
N VAL A 197 -6.55 8.14 1.52
CA VAL A 197 -6.04 6.96 2.22
C VAL A 197 -4.52 6.90 2.07
N SER A 198 -3.80 6.87 3.19
CA SER A 198 -2.36 6.70 3.28
C SER A 198 -2.01 5.24 3.54
N MET A 199 -1.18 4.67 2.67
CA MET A 199 -0.63 3.32 2.81
C MET A 199 0.89 3.40 2.81
N SER A 200 1.48 3.29 3.98
CA SER A 200 2.93 3.43 4.17
C SER A 200 3.63 2.08 4.36
N TYR A 201 3.14 1.03 3.69
CA TYR A 201 3.69 -0.34 3.71
C TYR A 201 3.82 -0.90 2.28
N VAL A 202 4.77 -1.81 2.09
CA VAL A 202 5.05 -2.48 0.81
C VAL A 202 4.99 -4.00 1.01
N GLY A 203 4.59 -4.74 -0.01
CA GLY A 203 4.55 -6.22 0.03
C GLY A 203 3.16 -6.82 0.25
N GLY A 204 2.12 -5.98 0.21
CA GLY A 204 0.73 -6.43 0.18
C GLY A 204 0.36 -6.95 -1.21
N PHE A 205 0.12 -8.25 -1.28
CA PHE A 205 -0.44 -8.90 -2.46
C PHE A 205 -1.94 -8.59 -2.54
N VAL A 206 -2.33 -7.82 -3.55
CA VAL A 206 -3.74 -7.55 -3.90
C VAL A 206 -4.29 -8.80 -4.56
N ASN A 207 -5.34 -9.38 -3.97
CA ASN A 207 -6.11 -10.50 -4.50
C ASN A 207 -7.40 -10.01 -5.21
N GLU A 208 -8.24 -10.93 -5.69
CA GLU A 208 -9.44 -10.53 -6.44
C GLU A 208 -10.41 -9.67 -5.61
N GLU A 209 -10.62 -9.98 -4.33
CA GLU A 209 -11.47 -9.18 -3.45
C GLU A 209 -10.86 -7.78 -3.23
N ASP A 210 -9.53 -7.70 -3.06
CA ASP A 210 -8.82 -6.43 -2.94
C ASP A 210 -8.98 -5.58 -4.22
N VAL A 211 -8.87 -6.15 -5.43
CA VAL A 211 -9.05 -5.39 -6.68
C VAL A 211 -10.41 -4.69 -6.70
N ALA A 212 -11.48 -5.37 -6.25
CA ALA A 212 -12.82 -4.79 -6.21
C ALA A 212 -12.92 -3.63 -5.20
N ASP A 213 -12.23 -3.72 -4.06
CA ASP A 213 -12.23 -2.67 -3.03
C ASP A 213 -11.38 -1.46 -3.45
N TYR A 214 -10.26 -1.66 -4.13
CA TYR A 214 -9.48 -0.56 -4.71
C TYR A 214 -10.24 0.13 -5.84
N VAL A 215 -10.90 -0.63 -6.73
CA VAL A 215 -11.77 -0.05 -7.77
C VAL A 215 -12.95 0.72 -7.15
N TYR A 216 -13.50 0.25 -6.03
CA TYR A 216 -14.51 1.00 -5.29
C TYR A 216 -13.96 2.32 -4.74
N ALA A 217 -12.76 2.34 -4.17
CA ALA A 217 -12.13 3.60 -3.76
C ALA A 217 -11.94 4.57 -4.93
N LEU A 218 -11.47 4.08 -6.10
CA LEU A 218 -11.36 4.90 -7.31
C LEU A 218 -12.70 5.44 -7.78
N SER A 219 -13.76 4.61 -7.73
CA SER A 219 -15.09 5.01 -8.22
C SER A 219 -15.73 6.10 -7.38
N HIS A 220 -15.49 6.08 -6.06
CA HIS A 220 -15.87 7.12 -5.10
C HIS A 220 -14.93 8.32 -5.08
N GLY A 221 -13.92 8.36 -5.96
CA GLY A 221 -12.96 9.46 -6.04
C GLY A 221 -12.10 9.62 -4.79
N VAL A 222 -11.87 8.54 -4.04
CA VAL A 222 -10.96 8.53 -2.88
C VAL A 222 -9.53 8.44 -3.39
N ILE A 223 -8.68 9.38 -2.97
CA ILE A 223 -7.27 9.37 -3.35
C ILE A 223 -6.53 8.35 -2.50
N MET A 224 -5.90 7.36 -3.14
CA MET A 224 -5.05 6.39 -2.47
C MET A 224 -3.58 6.74 -2.71
N VAL A 225 -2.81 6.90 -1.63
CA VAL A 225 -1.39 7.27 -1.66
C VAL A 225 -0.57 6.13 -1.07
N SER A 226 0.33 5.56 -1.86
CA SER A 226 1.24 4.51 -1.42
C SER A 226 2.70 4.96 -1.49
N ALA A 227 3.45 4.66 -0.44
CA ALA A 227 4.91 4.74 -0.49
C ALA A 227 5.45 3.76 -1.55
N ARG A 228 6.50 4.17 -2.29
CA ARG A 228 7.30 3.27 -3.12
C ARG A 228 8.23 2.42 -2.26
N ASP A 229 8.64 1.29 -2.83
CA ASP A 229 9.64 0.43 -2.22
C ASP A 229 10.97 1.17 -2.11
N ASN A 230 11.75 0.80 -1.10
CA ASN A 230 13.14 1.22 -0.94
C ASN A 230 14.10 0.15 -1.51
N GLN A 231 13.56 -0.78 -2.31
CA GLN A 231 14.28 -1.90 -2.88
C GLN A 231 14.38 -1.78 -4.39
N ASP A 232 15.30 -2.58 -4.90
CA ASP A 232 15.90 -2.48 -6.22
C ASP A 232 15.32 -3.51 -7.20
N LEU A 233 14.17 -4.12 -6.91
CA LEU A 233 13.56 -5.16 -7.73
C LEU A 233 12.66 -4.51 -8.80
N PRO A 234 12.92 -4.73 -10.10
CA PRO A 234 12.14 -4.10 -11.15
C PRO A 234 10.67 -4.58 -11.12
N GLY A 235 9.73 -3.65 -11.14
CA GLY A 235 8.35 -3.87 -11.53
C GLY A 235 8.15 -3.75 -13.05
N ALA A 236 6.91 -3.63 -13.49
CA ALA A 236 6.59 -3.40 -14.91
C ALA A 236 6.95 -1.96 -15.31
N ASP A 237 7.63 -1.75 -16.44
CA ASP A 237 8.21 -0.44 -16.77
C ASP A 237 7.18 0.67 -17.09
N ASP A 238 7.57 1.93 -16.89
CA ASP A 238 6.92 3.15 -17.39
C ASP A 238 5.48 3.41 -16.90
N LEU A 239 5.24 3.27 -15.60
CA LEU A 239 3.95 3.62 -14.98
C LEU A 239 2.77 2.81 -15.56
N VAL A 240 3.02 1.58 -16.02
CA VAL A 240 1.98 0.64 -16.49
C VAL A 240 1.18 -0.02 -15.36
N GLY A 241 1.64 0.15 -14.12
CA GLY A 241 1.02 -0.42 -12.93
C GLY A 241 1.14 -1.95 -12.84
N GLU A 242 0.79 -2.47 -11.67
CA GLU A 242 0.74 -3.90 -11.39
C GLU A 242 -0.44 -4.14 -10.43
N PRO A 243 -1.58 -4.66 -10.93
CA PRO A 243 -2.83 -4.72 -10.17
C PRO A 243 -2.77 -5.62 -8.95
N THR A 244 -1.74 -6.46 -8.83
CA THR A 244 -1.51 -7.35 -7.70
C THR A 244 -0.65 -6.76 -6.58
N LYS A 245 -0.17 -5.52 -6.72
CA LYS A 245 0.68 -4.88 -5.71
C LYS A 245 0.08 -3.55 -5.29
N ASN A 246 -0.06 -3.37 -3.98
CA ASN A 246 -0.61 -2.13 -3.41
C ASN A 246 0.19 -0.88 -3.82
N ASN A 247 1.51 -0.99 -3.97
CA ASN A 247 2.41 0.10 -4.36
C ASN A 247 2.58 0.28 -5.89
N TYR A 248 1.78 -0.42 -6.69
CA TYR A 248 1.71 -0.29 -8.15
C TYR A 248 0.26 -0.32 -8.66
N PHE A 249 -0.73 -0.33 -7.78
CA PHE A 249 -2.11 -0.48 -8.21
C PHE A 249 -2.53 0.70 -9.10
N PRO A 250 -3.14 0.46 -10.27
CA PRO A 250 -3.49 1.51 -11.22
C PRO A 250 -4.37 2.61 -10.63
N GLY A 251 -4.05 3.87 -10.91
CA GLY A 251 -4.83 5.01 -10.43
C GLY A 251 -4.46 5.52 -9.03
N MET A 252 -3.50 4.90 -8.36
CA MET A 252 -2.98 5.37 -7.07
C MET A 252 -1.80 6.31 -7.22
N VAL A 253 -1.62 7.18 -6.22
CA VAL A 253 -0.44 8.04 -6.11
C VAL A 253 0.70 7.24 -5.50
N THR A 254 1.71 6.92 -6.30
CA THR A 254 2.97 6.34 -5.83
C THR A 254 3.97 7.43 -5.49
N VAL A 255 4.58 7.37 -4.30
CA VAL A 255 5.38 8.47 -3.76
C VAL A 255 6.82 8.07 -3.46
N ASN A 256 7.75 8.87 -3.96
CA ASN A 256 9.16 8.84 -3.56
C ASN A 256 9.56 10.05 -2.70
N ALA A 257 10.68 9.89 -2.01
CA ALA A 257 11.19 10.84 -1.03
C ALA A 257 12.16 11.85 -1.66
N VAL A 258 12.06 13.11 -1.26
CA VAL A 258 13.08 14.13 -1.55
C VAL A 258 13.70 14.72 -0.29
N HIS A 259 14.94 15.18 -0.47
CA HIS A 259 15.63 16.05 0.46
C HIS A 259 15.07 17.47 0.41
N LYS A 260 15.45 18.29 1.39
CA LYS A 260 15.09 19.71 1.49
C LYS A 260 15.39 20.53 0.22
N ASP A 261 16.52 20.23 -0.43
CA ASP A 261 16.94 20.88 -1.68
C ASP A 261 16.19 20.37 -2.93
N GLY A 262 15.24 19.44 -2.79
CA GLY A 262 14.48 18.83 -3.88
C GLY A 262 15.18 17.67 -4.59
N ASN A 263 16.40 17.31 -4.16
CA ASN A 263 17.09 16.14 -4.68
C ASN A 263 16.35 14.85 -4.29
N LEU A 264 16.29 13.91 -5.22
CA LEU A 264 15.68 12.61 -4.97
C LEU A 264 16.53 11.84 -3.96
N ALA A 265 15.88 11.21 -2.98
CA ALA A 265 16.57 10.39 -2.00
C ALA A 265 17.15 9.13 -2.66
N VAL A 266 18.38 8.75 -2.31
CA VAL A 266 19.05 7.56 -2.87
C VAL A 266 18.29 6.26 -2.57
N LEU A 267 17.52 6.23 -1.47
CA LEU A 267 16.66 5.10 -1.10
C LEU A 267 15.42 4.94 -1.99
N SER A 268 15.07 5.95 -2.80
CA SER A 268 13.86 5.94 -3.61
C SER A 268 14.03 5.04 -4.83
N ASP A 269 13.13 4.07 -5.02
CA ASP A 269 13.14 3.23 -6.20
C ASP A 269 12.69 4.02 -7.45
N THR A 270 13.55 4.01 -8.47
CA THR A 270 13.32 4.63 -9.77
C THR A 270 13.55 3.68 -10.94
N LYS A 271 13.66 2.38 -10.70
CA LYS A 271 14.15 1.45 -11.73
C LYS A 271 13.15 1.23 -12.86
N ASP A 272 11.87 1.25 -12.53
CA ASP A 272 10.77 0.87 -13.41
C ASP A 272 9.86 2.05 -13.78
N GLY A 273 10.18 3.26 -13.33
CA GLY A 273 9.40 4.44 -13.65
C GLY A 273 8.01 4.55 -13.03
N ASN A 274 7.63 3.69 -12.07
CA ASN A 274 6.29 3.70 -11.47
C ASN A 274 6.10 4.70 -10.33
N VAL A 275 6.93 5.75 -10.26
CA VAL A 275 6.73 6.85 -9.32
C VAL A 275 5.84 7.92 -9.96
N SER A 276 4.83 8.38 -9.22
CA SER A 276 3.91 9.43 -9.68
C SER A 276 4.32 10.80 -9.17
N ILE A 277 4.63 10.92 -7.87
CA ILE A 277 4.86 12.21 -7.20
C ILE A 277 6.05 12.10 -6.25
N LEU A 278 6.79 13.21 -6.09
CA LEU A 278 7.82 13.34 -5.06
C LEU A 278 7.31 14.19 -3.89
N SER A 279 7.63 13.80 -2.66
CA SER A 279 7.21 14.50 -1.46
C SER A 279 8.36 14.64 -0.43
N PRO A 280 8.40 15.75 0.33
CA PRO A 280 9.33 15.95 1.45
C PRO A 280 9.38 14.78 2.42
N ALA A 281 10.59 14.32 2.74
CA ALA A 281 10.77 13.25 3.71
C ALA A 281 12.14 13.20 4.37
N VAL A 282 13.22 13.44 3.62
CA VAL A 282 14.57 13.21 4.15
C VAL A 282 15.04 14.40 4.99
N GLY A 283 15.67 14.09 6.12
CA GLY A 283 16.10 15.09 7.10
C GLY A 283 14.95 15.74 7.85
N THR A 284 13.80 15.06 7.93
CA THR A 284 12.63 15.52 8.69
C THR A 284 12.57 14.83 10.06
N ALA A 285 11.72 15.35 10.94
CA ALA A 285 11.42 14.73 12.23
C ALA A 285 11.07 13.23 12.10
N THR A 286 11.86 12.39 12.76
CA THR A 286 11.69 10.94 12.85
C THR A 286 11.87 10.48 14.29
N TYR A 287 11.15 9.42 14.68
CA TYR A 287 11.65 8.51 15.72
C TYR A 287 12.46 7.41 15.02
N VAL A 288 13.51 6.88 15.66
CA VAL A 288 14.37 5.85 15.05
C VAL A 288 13.96 4.47 15.55
N ASP A 289 13.60 4.36 16.82
CA ASP A 289 13.20 3.13 17.48
C ASP A 289 11.83 3.30 18.16
N THR A 290 11.07 2.21 18.22
CA THR A 290 9.78 2.14 18.91
C THR A 290 9.87 2.55 20.39
N SER A 291 11.03 2.43 21.03
CA SER A 291 11.28 2.83 22.42
C SER A 291 11.73 4.29 22.59
N ASP A 292 11.97 5.02 21.50
CA ASP A 292 12.45 6.39 21.54
C ASP A 292 11.41 7.35 22.12
N ARG A 293 11.89 8.33 22.88
CA ARG A 293 11.09 9.43 23.44
C ARG A 293 11.33 10.74 22.71
N GLU A 294 12.49 10.87 22.07
CA GLU A 294 12.97 12.06 21.40
C GLU A 294 13.00 11.86 19.88
N ILE A 295 12.74 12.93 19.14
CA ILE A 295 12.83 12.93 17.68
C ILE A 295 14.24 13.32 17.21
N THR A 296 14.63 12.81 16.05
CA THR A 296 15.86 13.18 15.34
C THR A 296 15.56 13.41 13.86
N LYS A 297 16.60 13.64 13.04
CA LYS A 297 16.50 13.72 11.58
C LYS A 297 16.52 12.34 10.95
N GLY A 298 15.57 12.08 10.07
CA GLY A 298 15.56 10.89 9.22
C GLY A 298 14.48 10.99 8.16
N GLY A 299 13.74 9.90 7.97
CA GLY A 299 12.62 9.80 7.04
C GLY A 299 12.91 8.93 5.81
N GLY A 300 11.83 8.54 5.13
CA GLY A 300 11.85 7.68 3.95
C GLY A 300 10.57 7.83 3.13
N THR A 301 10.29 6.90 2.22
CA THR A 301 9.08 6.96 1.37
C THR A 301 7.78 6.92 2.18
N SER A 302 7.75 6.22 3.33
CA SER A 302 6.62 6.28 4.28
C SER A 302 6.36 7.71 4.77
N THR A 303 7.40 8.43 5.20
CA THR A 303 7.32 9.85 5.59
C THR A 303 6.81 10.70 4.43
N ALA A 304 7.31 10.46 3.22
CA ALA A 304 6.91 11.18 2.02
C ALA A 304 5.40 11.03 1.74
N ALA A 305 4.89 9.80 1.88
CA ALA A 305 3.47 9.48 1.72
C ALA A 305 2.62 10.17 2.80
N ALA A 306 3.01 10.10 4.07
CA ALA A 306 2.27 10.75 5.16
C ALA A 306 2.23 12.28 4.99
N VAL A 307 3.36 12.90 4.69
CA VAL A 307 3.44 14.35 4.43
C VAL A 307 2.57 14.74 3.22
N LEU A 308 2.58 13.96 2.14
CA LEU A 308 1.72 14.22 0.98
C LEU A 308 0.23 14.12 1.33
N ASN A 309 -0.18 13.13 2.14
CA ASN A 309 -1.54 13.03 2.63
C ASN A 309 -1.95 14.28 3.43
N GLY A 310 -1.04 14.78 4.27
CA GLY A 310 -1.22 16.06 4.96
C GLY A 310 -1.46 17.22 4.00
N TYR A 311 -0.63 17.37 2.96
CA TYR A 311 -0.83 18.41 1.95
C TYR A 311 -2.17 18.27 1.22
N LEU A 312 -2.53 17.06 0.80
CA LEU A 312 -3.79 16.80 0.13
C LEU A 312 -4.98 17.12 1.05
N ALA A 313 -4.89 16.82 2.35
CA ALA A 313 -5.92 17.21 3.31
C ALA A 313 -6.07 18.73 3.44
N LEU A 314 -4.98 19.49 3.41
CA LEU A 314 -5.05 20.96 3.34
C LEU A 314 -5.76 21.43 2.07
N VAL A 315 -5.37 20.91 0.90
CA VAL A 315 -5.98 21.25 -0.39
C VAL A 315 -7.46 20.90 -0.40
N MET A 316 -7.86 19.72 0.08
CA MET A 316 -9.25 19.28 0.17
C MET A 316 -10.07 20.15 1.14
N SER A 317 -9.48 20.62 2.24
CA SER A 317 -10.18 21.53 3.17
C SER A 317 -10.41 22.92 2.57
N LYS A 318 -9.51 23.37 1.68
CA LYS A 318 -9.69 24.62 0.93
C LYS A 318 -10.69 24.49 -0.21
N TRP A 319 -10.72 23.33 -0.86
CA TRP A 319 -11.55 23.03 -2.02
C TRP A 319 -12.51 21.87 -1.73
N PRO A 320 -13.48 22.05 -0.81
CA PRO A 320 -14.32 20.95 -0.34
C PRO A 320 -15.20 20.34 -1.44
N ASP A 321 -15.61 21.16 -2.42
CA ASP A 321 -16.49 20.76 -3.53
C ASP A 321 -15.77 20.03 -4.67
N ALA A 322 -14.42 20.02 -4.66
CA ALA A 322 -13.65 19.34 -5.68
C ALA A 322 -13.63 17.82 -5.44
N THR A 323 -13.82 17.03 -6.50
CA THR A 323 -13.68 15.57 -6.42
C THR A 323 -12.21 15.19 -6.20
N GLY A 324 -11.93 13.98 -5.69
CA GLY A 324 -10.54 13.55 -5.55
C GLY A 324 -9.83 13.43 -6.90
N ASN A 325 -10.53 13.07 -7.97
CA ASN A 325 -9.94 13.08 -9.32
C ASN A 325 -9.56 14.49 -9.76
N GLN A 326 -10.38 15.50 -9.48
CA GLN A 326 -10.04 16.91 -9.77
C GLN A 326 -8.82 17.38 -8.98
N ILE A 327 -8.70 16.97 -7.72
CA ILE A 327 -7.51 17.22 -6.90
C ILE A 327 -6.28 16.52 -7.50
N LEU A 328 -6.39 15.28 -7.97
CA LEU A 328 -5.31 14.57 -8.67
C LEU A 328 -4.91 15.26 -9.99
N GLN A 329 -5.89 15.72 -10.78
CA GLN A 329 -5.62 16.47 -12.00
C GLN A 329 -4.84 17.76 -11.70
N SER A 330 -5.17 18.44 -10.60
CA SER A 330 -4.41 19.59 -10.12
C SER A 330 -3.00 19.18 -9.67
N LEU A 331 -2.87 18.09 -8.90
CA LEU A 331 -1.59 17.57 -8.40
C LEU A 331 -0.58 17.32 -9.52
N VAL A 332 -0.97 16.62 -10.58
CA VAL A 332 -0.06 16.26 -11.69
C VAL A 332 0.32 17.45 -12.59
N ARG A 333 -0.48 18.53 -12.59
CA ARG A 333 -0.26 19.75 -13.38
C ARG A 333 0.52 20.84 -12.65
N ASN A 334 0.48 20.82 -11.33
CA ASN A 334 0.96 21.90 -10.47
C ASN A 334 2.11 21.43 -9.56
N THR A 335 3.06 20.68 -10.10
CA THR A 335 4.30 20.31 -9.41
C THR A 335 5.35 21.42 -9.49
N LYS A 336 6.33 21.40 -8.58
CA LYS A 336 7.42 22.39 -8.53
C LYS A 336 8.17 22.41 -9.86
N GLY A 337 8.31 23.61 -10.44
CA GLY A 337 9.03 23.84 -11.69
C GLY A 337 8.26 23.47 -12.96
N ASN A 338 7.01 23.01 -12.85
CA ASN A 338 6.14 22.81 -14.02
C ASN A 338 5.29 24.05 -14.28
N ASP A 339 5.71 24.88 -15.23
CA ASP A 339 5.01 26.11 -15.62
C ASP A 339 4.11 25.94 -16.86
N SER A 340 4.00 24.73 -17.39
CA SER A 340 3.23 24.49 -18.61
C SER A 340 1.71 24.52 -18.41
N GLY A 341 1.25 24.29 -17.18
CA GLY A 341 -0.17 24.09 -16.86
C GLY A 341 -0.69 22.70 -17.23
N GLU A 342 0.11 21.86 -17.88
CA GLU A 342 -0.23 20.49 -18.27
C GLU A 342 0.53 19.47 -17.44
N ALA A 343 0.00 18.25 -17.39
CA ALA A 343 0.65 17.16 -16.68
C ALA A 343 1.90 16.74 -17.45
N GLN A 344 3.07 16.82 -16.83
CA GLN A 344 4.35 16.48 -17.47
C GLN A 344 5.08 15.42 -16.67
N LEU A 345 5.26 14.25 -17.27
CA LEU A 345 6.13 13.22 -16.73
C LEU A 345 7.59 13.56 -17.01
N ASP A 346 8.44 13.28 -16.04
CA ASP A 346 9.88 13.27 -16.17
C ASP A 346 10.32 12.32 -17.29
N ALA A 347 11.11 12.83 -18.23
CA ALA A 347 11.58 12.06 -19.38
C ALA A 347 12.56 10.94 -19.00
N GLU A 348 13.21 11.05 -17.83
CA GLU A 348 14.04 9.98 -17.28
C GLU A 348 13.24 8.96 -16.46
N HIS A 349 11.93 9.18 -16.27
CA HIS A 349 11.03 8.34 -15.48
C HIS A 349 11.48 8.14 -14.01
N LYS A 350 12.32 9.02 -13.47
CA LYS A 350 12.79 8.91 -12.07
C LYS A 350 11.98 9.74 -11.09
N ARG A 351 11.28 10.76 -11.60
CA ARG A 351 10.62 11.79 -10.77
C ARG A 351 9.11 11.83 -10.92
N GLY A 352 8.53 11.00 -11.78
CA GLY A 352 7.11 11.03 -12.10
C GLY A 352 6.71 12.40 -12.62
N PHE A 353 5.60 12.96 -12.13
CA PHE A 353 5.17 14.33 -12.45
C PHE A 353 5.98 15.42 -11.72
N GLY A 354 6.88 15.04 -10.81
CA GLY A 354 7.72 15.95 -10.04
C GLY A 354 7.31 16.11 -8.58
N GLN A 355 7.93 17.08 -7.91
CA GLN A 355 7.71 17.34 -6.50
C GLN A 355 6.42 18.13 -6.27
N VAL A 356 5.65 17.75 -5.25
CA VAL A 356 4.46 18.49 -4.81
C VAL A 356 4.77 19.96 -4.52
N ASP A 357 3.93 20.86 -5.05
CA ASP A 357 3.94 22.30 -4.75
C ASP A 357 2.63 22.68 -4.06
N LEU A 358 2.61 22.60 -2.72
CA LEU A 358 1.41 22.92 -1.95
C LEU A 358 0.92 24.36 -2.19
N THR A 359 1.84 25.31 -2.34
CA THR A 359 1.46 26.72 -2.56
C THR A 359 0.69 26.87 -3.87
N LYS A 360 1.17 26.22 -4.93
CA LYS A 360 0.47 26.21 -6.24
C LYS A 360 -0.86 25.46 -6.16
N LEU A 361 -0.92 24.33 -5.46
CA LEU A 361 -2.18 23.57 -5.29
C LEU A 361 -3.24 24.33 -4.50
N LEU A 362 -2.84 25.10 -3.49
CA LEU A 362 -3.76 25.96 -2.75
C LEU A 362 -4.21 27.18 -3.58
N ALA A 363 -3.42 27.63 -4.55
CA ALA A 363 -3.75 28.77 -5.41
C ALA A 363 -4.61 28.39 -6.63
N THR A 364 -4.54 27.15 -7.08
CA THR A 364 -5.25 26.66 -8.27
C THR A 364 -6.57 26.00 -7.89
N ASP A 365 -7.69 26.49 -8.44
CA ASP A 365 -9.00 25.86 -8.29
C ASP A 365 -9.04 24.52 -9.05
N PRO A 366 -9.12 23.37 -8.37
CA PRO A 366 -9.14 22.07 -9.01
C PRO A 366 -10.47 21.76 -9.73
N THR A 367 -11.57 22.47 -9.41
CA THR A 367 -12.91 22.18 -9.97
C THR A 367 -13.01 22.46 -11.47
N GLN A 368 -12.03 23.17 -12.02
CA GLN A 368 -11.90 23.40 -13.46
C GLN A 368 -11.50 22.14 -14.25
N TYR A 369 -10.93 21.14 -13.58
CA TYR A 369 -10.42 19.93 -14.23
C TYR A 369 -11.50 18.82 -14.37
N PRO A 370 -11.26 17.83 -15.25
CA PRO A 370 -12.10 16.65 -15.36
C PRO A 370 -12.19 15.82 -14.09
N ASP A 371 -13.37 15.29 -13.80
CA ASP A 371 -13.56 14.22 -12.81
C ASP A 371 -13.15 12.86 -13.41
N ILE A 372 -11.88 12.76 -13.80
CA ILE A 372 -11.22 11.58 -14.35
C ILE A 372 -9.88 11.44 -13.64
N ASN A 373 -9.54 10.25 -13.16
CA ASN A 373 -8.27 9.98 -12.51
C ASN A 373 -7.12 10.02 -13.54
N PRO A 374 -6.18 10.99 -13.46
CA PRO A 374 -5.11 11.12 -14.44
C PRO A 374 -4.08 9.99 -14.37
N LEU A 375 -3.87 9.41 -13.19
CA LEU A 375 -2.91 8.32 -13.02
C LEU A 375 -3.46 7.02 -13.61
N LEU A 376 -4.76 6.78 -13.45
CA LEU A 376 -5.44 5.66 -14.09
C LEU A 376 -5.39 5.80 -15.62
N GLU A 377 -5.66 7.00 -16.14
CA GLU A 377 -5.53 7.30 -17.57
C GLU A 377 -4.12 6.99 -18.11
N GLN A 378 -3.06 7.44 -17.42
CA GLN A 378 -1.69 7.15 -17.82
C GLN A 378 -1.42 5.65 -17.84
N VAL A 379 -1.81 4.93 -16.79
CA VAL A 379 -1.61 3.48 -16.70
C VAL A 379 -2.30 2.75 -17.86
N MET A 380 -3.54 3.12 -18.20
CA MET A 380 -4.26 2.51 -19.33
C MET A 380 -3.56 2.78 -20.66
N GLN A 381 -3.11 4.02 -20.90
CA GLN A 381 -2.43 4.40 -22.13
C GLN A 381 -1.08 3.69 -22.27
N ARG A 382 -0.30 3.63 -21.17
CA ARG A 382 1.04 3.02 -21.14
C ARG A 382 0.96 1.51 -21.29
N SER A 383 0.02 0.85 -20.59
CA SER A 383 -0.15 -0.59 -20.67
C SER A 383 -0.48 -1.05 -22.09
N GLU A 384 -1.30 -0.29 -22.84
CA GLU A 384 -1.64 -0.61 -24.23
C GLU A 384 -0.51 -0.29 -25.22
N ALA A 385 0.37 0.66 -24.89
CA ALA A 385 1.51 1.03 -25.73
C ALA A 385 2.67 0.01 -25.67
N HIS A 386 2.78 -0.72 -24.57
CA HIS A 386 3.82 -1.73 -24.34
C HIS A 386 3.31 -3.13 -24.74
N VAL A 387 4.04 -3.81 -25.61
CA VAL A 387 3.64 -5.11 -26.18
C VAL A 387 3.49 -6.18 -25.09
N GLU A 388 4.33 -6.11 -24.09
CA GLU A 388 4.41 -7.02 -22.95
C GLU A 388 3.30 -6.82 -21.92
N THR A 389 2.55 -5.72 -21.97
CA THR A 389 1.41 -5.43 -21.08
C THR A 389 0.10 -5.20 -21.83
N GLN A 390 0.10 -5.31 -23.16
CA GLN A 390 -1.07 -5.04 -23.97
C GLN A 390 -2.24 -5.94 -23.56
N GLY A 391 -3.41 -5.34 -23.34
CA GLY A 391 -4.61 -6.07 -22.90
C GLY A 391 -4.65 -6.45 -21.42
N MET A 392 -3.71 -5.98 -20.58
CA MET A 392 -3.71 -6.29 -19.13
C MET A 392 -5.03 -5.96 -18.44
N TYR A 393 -5.66 -4.84 -18.79
CA TYR A 393 -6.88 -4.34 -18.16
C TYR A 393 -8.14 -4.58 -19.00
N GLN A 394 -8.08 -5.52 -19.96
CA GLN A 394 -9.21 -5.95 -20.78
C GLN A 394 -9.91 -7.18 -20.15
N ASP A 395 -11.05 -7.57 -20.70
CA ASP A 395 -11.87 -8.69 -20.19
C ASP A 395 -11.15 -10.04 -20.26
N HIS A 396 -10.96 -10.67 -19.10
CA HIS A 396 -10.28 -11.97 -18.95
C HIS A 396 -11.23 -13.09 -18.51
N ARG A 397 -12.55 -12.97 -18.70
CA ARG A 397 -13.54 -13.98 -18.25
C ARG A 397 -13.28 -15.41 -18.74
N ALA A 398 -12.57 -15.57 -19.87
CA ALA A 398 -12.20 -16.86 -20.43
C ALA A 398 -11.02 -17.54 -19.72
N TRP A 399 -10.33 -16.85 -18.79
CA TRP A 399 -9.24 -17.44 -18.02
C TRP A 399 -9.79 -18.39 -16.95
N GLU A 400 -9.11 -19.53 -16.77
CA GLU A 400 -9.42 -20.48 -15.69
C GLU A 400 -9.13 -19.83 -14.32
N ASP A 401 -9.87 -20.25 -13.28
CA ASP A 401 -9.76 -19.76 -11.90
C ASP A 401 -8.49 -20.32 -11.22
N TYR A 402 -7.33 -20.13 -11.86
CA TYR A 402 -6.04 -20.40 -11.23
C TYR A 402 -5.64 -19.21 -10.36
N THR A 403 -5.45 -19.53 -9.08
CA THR A 403 -5.04 -18.63 -8.01
C THR A 403 -3.60 -18.16 -8.20
N TRP A 404 -3.39 -16.88 -7.91
CA TRP A 404 -2.12 -16.16 -8.00
C TRP A 404 -1.46 -16.21 -9.38
N SER A 405 -1.67 -15.12 -10.13
CA SER A 405 -0.94 -14.75 -11.34
C SER A 405 -1.18 -15.69 -12.53
N ASN A 406 -2.23 -15.41 -13.31
CA ASN A 406 -2.33 -15.93 -14.67
C ASN A 406 -1.33 -15.15 -15.54
N THR A 407 -0.04 -15.39 -15.31
CA THR A 407 1.06 -14.82 -16.11
C THR A 407 1.25 -15.56 -17.42
N ASP A 408 0.52 -16.63 -17.73
CA ASP A 408 0.74 -17.40 -18.97
C ASP A 408 0.59 -16.54 -20.26
N LYS A 409 -0.03 -15.37 -20.13
CA LYS A 409 -0.22 -14.39 -21.21
C LYS A 409 0.72 -13.17 -21.13
N PHE A 410 1.45 -13.02 -20.04
CA PHE A 410 2.32 -11.88 -19.74
C PHE A 410 3.73 -12.37 -19.34
N PRO A 411 4.78 -11.53 -19.32
CA PRO A 411 6.04 -11.94 -18.73
C PRO A 411 5.84 -12.43 -17.28
N TYR A 412 6.62 -13.41 -16.84
CA TYR A 412 6.53 -13.99 -15.48
C TYR A 412 6.65 -12.94 -14.35
N GLU A 413 7.30 -11.82 -14.65
CA GLU A 413 7.51 -10.70 -13.74
C GLU A 413 6.24 -9.85 -13.53
N ILE A 414 5.24 -9.98 -14.42
CA ILE A 414 4.00 -9.20 -14.42
C ILE A 414 2.85 -10.10 -14.00
N ARG A 415 2.25 -9.79 -12.85
CA ARG A 415 1.15 -10.57 -12.28
C ARG A 415 -0.18 -9.88 -12.53
N VAL A 416 -1.09 -10.62 -13.15
CA VAL A 416 -2.43 -10.14 -13.51
C VAL A 416 -3.48 -11.10 -12.95
N LEU A 417 -4.51 -10.55 -12.31
CA LEU A 417 -5.66 -11.29 -11.82
C LEU A 417 -6.79 -11.29 -12.85
N LYS A 418 -7.64 -12.31 -12.81
CA LYS A 418 -8.78 -12.45 -13.72
C LYS A 418 -9.71 -11.23 -13.71
N ASN A 419 -9.89 -10.61 -12.55
CA ASN A 419 -10.75 -9.45 -12.38
C ASN A 419 -10.02 -8.09 -12.52
N SER A 420 -8.78 -8.06 -13.03
CA SER A 420 -8.08 -6.80 -13.34
C SER A 420 -8.80 -5.98 -14.41
N ASP A 421 -9.72 -6.59 -15.16
CA ASP A 421 -10.61 -5.91 -16.10
C ASP A 421 -11.55 -4.89 -15.43
N LEU A 422 -11.79 -5.02 -14.12
CA LEU A 422 -12.52 -4.01 -13.32
C LEU A 422 -11.84 -2.64 -13.36
N VAL A 423 -10.50 -2.61 -13.39
CA VAL A 423 -9.72 -1.37 -13.48
C VAL A 423 -9.98 -0.66 -14.82
N GLY A 424 -9.91 -1.40 -15.93
CA GLY A 424 -10.19 -0.85 -17.26
C GLY A 424 -11.63 -0.39 -17.41
N LYS A 425 -12.60 -1.15 -16.87
CA LYS A 425 -14.01 -0.76 -16.83
C LYS A 425 -14.24 0.53 -16.04
N GLU A 426 -13.54 0.72 -14.92
CA GLU A 426 -13.64 1.94 -14.13
C GLU A 426 -13.12 3.15 -14.91
N TYR A 427 -12.00 3.03 -15.63
CA TYR A 427 -11.51 4.11 -16.49
C TYR A 427 -12.53 4.49 -17.58
N GLU A 428 -13.11 3.51 -18.28
CA GLU A 428 -14.14 3.76 -19.28
C GLU A 428 -15.40 4.40 -18.66
N ARG A 429 -15.77 4.01 -17.43
CA ARG A 429 -16.87 4.62 -16.69
C ARG A 429 -16.60 6.10 -16.42
N GLN A 430 -15.41 6.46 -15.95
CA GLN A 430 -15.02 7.85 -15.67
C GLN A 430 -15.09 8.73 -16.93
N LYS A 431 -14.54 8.24 -18.05
CA LYS A 431 -14.62 8.95 -19.34
C LYS A 431 -16.06 9.14 -19.81
N ALA A 432 -16.87 8.08 -19.76
CA ALA A 432 -18.27 8.13 -20.18
C ALA A 432 -19.10 9.07 -19.29
N ALA A 433 -18.81 9.12 -17.99
CA ALA A 433 -19.42 10.06 -17.05
C ALA A 433 -19.04 11.50 -17.39
N TRP A 434 -17.75 11.78 -17.60
CA TRP A 434 -17.29 13.12 -17.95
C TRP A 434 -17.86 13.62 -19.28
N ALA A 435 -17.97 12.77 -20.30
CA ALA A 435 -18.62 13.13 -21.56
C ALA A 435 -20.08 13.58 -21.36
N LYS A 436 -20.79 13.03 -20.38
CA LYS A 436 -22.15 13.49 -20.01
C LYS A 436 -22.13 14.85 -19.31
N VAL A 437 -21.13 15.11 -18.46
CA VAL A 437 -20.92 16.43 -17.85
C VAL A 437 -20.71 17.49 -18.94
N GLU A 438 -19.87 17.20 -19.93
CA GLU A 438 -19.59 18.10 -21.06
C GLU A 438 -20.80 18.33 -21.96
N ALA A 439 -21.55 17.26 -22.27
CA ALA A 439 -22.80 17.36 -23.02
C ALA A 439 -23.82 18.25 -22.28
N CYS A 440 -24.03 18.02 -20.97
CA CYS A 440 -24.90 18.85 -20.15
C CYS A 440 -24.49 20.32 -20.18
N ARG A 441 -23.18 20.62 -20.06
CA ARG A 441 -22.67 22.01 -20.10
C ARG A 441 -22.91 22.65 -21.46
N THR A 442 -22.70 21.90 -22.54
CA THR A 442 -22.91 22.35 -23.93
C THR A 442 -24.39 22.67 -24.18
N ASP A 443 -25.29 21.88 -23.60
CA ASP A 443 -26.74 22.05 -23.70
C ASP A 443 -27.30 23.16 -22.79
N GLY A 444 -26.43 23.86 -22.04
CA GLY A 444 -26.83 24.92 -21.11
C GLY A 444 -27.50 24.39 -19.83
N GLY A 445 -27.27 23.12 -19.49
CA GLY A 445 -27.78 22.49 -18.28
C GLY A 445 -27.21 23.10 -17.01
N ALA A 446 -28.02 23.12 -15.96
CA ALA A 446 -27.56 23.43 -14.60
C ALA A 446 -27.13 22.14 -13.88
N ASP A 447 -26.21 22.27 -12.92
CA ASP A 447 -25.76 21.15 -12.07
C ASP A 447 -25.22 19.94 -12.87
N CYS A 448 -24.37 20.19 -13.87
CA CYS A 448 -23.84 19.12 -14.72
C CYS A 448 -22.92 18.14 -13.98
N MET A 449 -22.37 18.52 -12.82
CA MET A 449 -21.53 17.64 -12.00
C MET A 449 -22.31 16.47 -11.39
N GLN A 450 -23.65 16.50 -11.38
CA GLN A 450 -24.46 15.33 -11.01
C GLN A 450 -24.21 14.10 -11.90
N TYR A 451 -23.65 14.29 -13.10
CA TYR A 451 -23.28 13.23 -14.03
C TYR A 451 -21.83 12.76 -13.91
N SER A 452 -21.04 13.40 -13.03
CA SER A 452 -19.63 13.07 -12.82
C SER A 452 -19.46 11.64 -12.29
N ALA A 453 -18.25 11.11 -12.43
CA ALA A 453 -17.95 9.73 -12.08
C ALA A 453 -18.11 9.51 -10.56
N THR A 454 -17.60 10.44 -9.75
CA THR A 454 -17.72 10.40 -8.29
C THR A 454 -19.19 10.57 -7.86
N ALA A 455 -19.94 11.51 -8.44
CA ALA A 455 -21.35 11.73 -8.06
C ALA A 455 -22.27 10.54 -8.40
N THR A 456 -21.87 9.68 -9.32
CA THR A 456 -22.67 8.53 -9.78
C THR A 456 -22.23 7.20 -9.17
N ALA A 457 -21.17 7.16 -8.37
CA ALA A 457 -20.60 5.94 -7.78
C ALA A 457 -21.64 5.12 -7.00
N ALA A 458 -22.32 5.73 -6.03
CA ALA A 458 -23.32 5.04 -5.19
C ALA A 458 -24.52 4.45 -5.97
N LYS A 459 -24.89 5.04 -7.12
CA LYS A 459 -25.96 4.50 -7.99
C LYS A 459 -25.49 3.24 -8.71
N THR A 460 -24.20 3.16 -9.03
CA THR A 460 -23.57 1.97 -9.63
C THR A 460 -23.51 0.84 -8.61
N ASP A 461 -23.17 1.12 -7.35
CA ASP A 461 -23.11 0.13 -6.27
C ASP A 461 -24.47 -0.54 -6.01
N ALA A 462 -25.57 0.24 -6.07
CA ALA A 462 -26.93 -0.27 -5.94
C ALA A 462 -27.36 -1.15 -7.14
N GLY A 463 -26.79 -0.94 -8.32
CA GLY A 463 -27.09 -1.70 -9.54
C GLY A 463 -26.40 -3.06 -9.61
N THR A 464 -25.25 -3.22 -8.93
CA THR A 464 -24.52 -4.49 -8.82
C THR A 464 -25.02 -5.39 -7.68
N GLY A 465 -25.86 -4.86 -6.78
CA GLY A 465 -26.43 -5.57 -5.62
C GLY A 465 -27.78 -6.28 -5.86
N SER A 466 -28.25 -6.41 -7.10
CA SER A 466 -29.54 -7.04 -7.40
C SER A 466 -29.43 -8.16 -8.44
N SER A 467 -28.80 -9.27 -8.05
CA SER A 467 -29.17 -10.59 -8.58
C SER A 467 -29.08 -11.62 -7.45
N ASP A 468 -30.26 -12.18 -7.14
CA ASP A 468 -30.54 -13.36 -6.33
C ASP A 468 -30.46 -13.25 -4.80
N THR A 469 -31.51 -12.67 -4.21
CA THR A 469 -32.13 -13.27 -2.99
C THR A 469 -33.59 -12.87 -2.86
N SER A 470 -34.48 -13.57 -3.59
CA SER A 470 -35.87 -13.71 -3.16
C SER A 470 -36.54 -14.94 -3.78
N ALA A 471 -36.60 -16.05 -3.04
CA ALA A 471 -37.74 -16.97 -3.09
C ALA A 471 -37.76 -17.93 -1.88
N SER A 472 -38.62 -17.60 -0.93
CA SER A 472 -39.59 -18.50 -0.28
C SER A 472 -39.10 -19.80 0.38
N ALA A 473 -39.24 -19.82 1.71
CA ALA A 473 -39.34 -21.01 2.53
C ALA A 473 -40.39 -22.02 1.99
N SER A 474 -39.99 -23.29 1.87
CA SER A 474 -40.89 -24.42 2.10
C SER A 474 -40.08 -25.64 2.53
N SER A 475 -40.57 -26.31 3.57
CA SER A 475 -40.01 -27.50 4.19
C SER A 475 -40.17 -28.75 3.31
N SER A 476 -39.12 -29.56 3.14
CA SER A 476 -39.26 -31.02 3.13
C SER A 476 -37.94 -31.78 3.28
N SER A 477 -38.01 -32.79 4.13
CA SER A 477 -37.10 -33.89 4.47
C SER A 477 -36.19 -34.49 3.39
N SER A 478 -34.96 -34.77 3.83
CA SER A 478 -34.08 -35.94 3.57
C SER A 478 -34.07 -36.65 2.20
N LYS A 479 -32.85 -36.82 1.66
CA LYS A 479 -32.28 -38.14 1.30
C LYS A 479 -30.79 -38.05 1.01
N SER A 480 -30.04 -38.84 1.76
CA SER A 480 -28.64 -39.18 1.59
C SER A 480 -28.40 -40.02 0.34
N HIS A 481 -27.41 -39.66 -0.48
CA HIS A 481 -26.82 -40.55 -1.48
C HIS A 481 -25.30 -40.68 -1.25
N ALA A 482 -24.91 -41.88 -0.82
CA ALA A 482 -23.54 -42.32 -0.70
C ALA A 482 -22.98 -42.66 -2.09
N VAL A 483 -21.74 -42.28 -2.37
CA VAL A 483 -20.99 -42.68 -3.57
C VAL A 483 -19.97 -43.77 -3.18
N PRO A 484 -19.75 -44.81 -4.00
CA PRO A 484 -19.02 -46.01 -3.60
C PRO A 484 -17.49 -45.83 -3.65
N VAL A 485 -16.82 -46.32 -2.62
CA VAL A 485 -15.36 -46.39 -2.49
C VAL A 485 -14.83 -47.55 -3.35
N ALA A 486 -14.54 -47.30 -4.64
CA ALA A 486 -13.87 -48.27 -5.50
C ALA A 486 -13.11 -47.64 -6.71
N ALA A 487 -12.52 -46.45 -6.56
CA ALA A 487 -11.79 -45.77 -7.64
C ALA A 487 -10.39 -45.23 -7.24
N TRP A 488 -9.75 -45.76 -6.18
CA TRP A 488 -8.47 -45.24 -5.67
C TRP A 488 -7.31 -46.26 -5.58
N VAL A 489 -7.22 -47.25 -6.48
CA VAL A 489 -6.12 -48.25 -6.43
C VAL A 489 -5.18 -48.24 -7.64
N ALA A 490 -5.45 -47.50 -8.72
CA ALA A 490 -4.57 -47.53 -9.91
C ALA A 490 -3.52 -46.41 -10.01
N ILE A 491 -3.58 -45.34 -9.19
CA ILE A 491 -2.67 -44.19 -9.30
C ILE A 491 -1.48 -44.26 -8.30
N GLY A 492 -1.58 -45.07 -7.25
CA GLY A 492 -0.58 -45.13 -6.18
C GLY A 492 0.70 -45.93 -6.48
N ALA A 493 0.71 -46.81 -7.49
CA ALA A 493 1.87 -47.67 -7.76
C ALA A 493 2.91 -47.04 -8.71
N GLY A 494 2.51 -46.09 -9.56
CA GLY A 494 3.41 -45.40 -10.50
C GLY A 494 4.30 -44.34 -9.85
N ALA A 495 3.80 -43.65 -8.82
CA ALA A 495 4.54 -42.57 -8.14
C ALA A 495 5.72 -43.08 -7.28
N LEU A 496 5.62 -44.30 -6.72
CA LEU A 496 6.66 -44.90 -5.88
C LEU A 496 7.89 -45.41 -6.66
N LEU A 497 7.71 -45.82 -7.92
CA LEU A 497 8.83 -46.24 -8.79
C LEU A 497 9.60 -45.05 -9.36
N LEU A 498 8.94 -43.91 -9.60
CA LEU A 498 9.59 -42.68 -10.05
C LEU A 498 10.42 -42.02 -8.94
N LEU A 499 9.90 -41.98 -7.71
CA LEU A 499 10.61 -41.41 -6.55
C LEU A 499 11.88 -42.19 -6.19
N THR A 500 11.86 -43.52 -6.31
CA THR A 500 13.05 -44.36 -6.02
C THR A 500 14.15 -44.20 -7.07
N ALA A 501 13.80 -44.03 -8.36
CA ALA A 501 14.78 -43.78 -9.41
C ALA A 501 15.47 -42.40 -9.28
N ILE A 502 14.73 -41.37 -8.88
CA ILE A 502 15.25 -40.01 -8.69
C ILE A 502 16.22 -39.96 -7.50
N ILE A 503 15.90 -40.62 -6.39
CA ILE A 503 16.78 -40.67 -5.20
C ILE A 503 18.10 -41.37 -5.53
N VAL A 504 18.08 -42.47 -6.30
CA VAL A 504 19.31 -43.17 -6.70
C VAL A 504 20.19 -42.30 -7.62
N LEU A 505 19.60 -41.56 -8.56
CA LEU A 505 20.33 -40.66 -9.46
C LEU A 505 21.03 -39.53 -8.69
N VAL A 506 20.33 -38.90 -7.73
CA VAL A 506 20.88 -37.83 -6.88
C VAL A 506 22.04 -38.35 -6.02
N VAL A 507 21.91 -39.54 -5.42
CA VAL A 507 22.97 -40.15 -4.61
C VAL A 507 24.23 -40.47 -5.44
N VAL A 508 24.07 -40.91 -6.70
CA VAL A 508 25.20 -41.20 -7.60
C VAL A 508 25.90 -39.91 -8.05
N LEU A 509 25.17 -38.83 -8.34
CA LEU A 509 25.74 -37.54 -8.75
C LEU A 509 26.47 -36.84 -7.59
N VAL A 510 25.93 -36.92 -6.37
CA VAL A 510 26.58 -36.38 -5.16
C VAL A 510 27.85 -37.15 -4.80
N ARG A 511 27.87 -38.48 -4.98
CA ARG A 511 29.08 -39.30 -4.78
C ARG A 511 30.17 -39.04 -5.83
N ARG A 512 29.81 -38.67 -7.06
CA ARG A 512 30.78 -38.29 -8.10
C ARG A 512 31.42 -36.92 -7.87
N ARG A 513 30.68 -35.93 -7.35
CA ARG A 513 31.23 -34.59 -7.04
C ARG A 513 32.17 -34.57 -5.83
N LYS A 514 32.00 -35.46 -4.85
CA LYS A 514 32.86 -35.52 -3.65
C LYS A 514 34.22 -36.20 -3.85
N ARG A 515 34.52 -36.78 -5.02
CA ARG A 515 35.81 -37.44 -5.30
C ARG A 515 36.87 -36.53 -5.94
N THR A 516 36.57 -35.27 -6.24
CA THR A 516 37.43 -34.42 -7.10
C THR A 516 38.04 -33.19 -6.43
N ALA A 517 37.98 -33.01 -5.12
CA ALA A 517 38.55 -31.82 -4.47
C ALA A 517 39.15 -32.07 -3.07
N VAL A 518 40.32 -32.73 -3.05
CA VAL A 518 41.37 -32.62 -2.01
C VAL A 518 42.68 -32.87 -2.78
N VAL A 519 43.61 -31.92 -2.93
CA VAL A 519 44.82 -31.73 -2.09
C VAL A 519 45.60 -30.45 -2.51
N SER A 520 45.93 -29.59 -1.52
CA SER A 520 47.04 -28.60 -1.36
C SER A 520 47.21 -27.41 -2.33
N GLY A 521 47.63 -26.20 -1.97
CA GLY A 521 48.22 -25.65 -0.72
C GLY A 521 49.23 -24.52 -1.06
N PHE A 522 49.25 -23.45 -0.27
CA PHE A 522 50.01 -22.19 -0.39
C PHE A 522 51.55 -22.29 -0.53
N GLY A 523 52.20 -21.27 -1.11
CA GLY A 523 53.63 -20.95 -0.90
C GLY A 523 54.19 -19.78 -1.75
N VAL A 524 54.64 -18.71 -1.09
CA VAL A 524 55.24 -17.47 -1.63
C VAL A 524 56.79 -17.56 -1.61
N ALA A 525 57.50 -17.08 -2.66
CA ALA A 525 58.84 -16.42 -2.58
C ALA A 525 59.37 -15.99 -3.97
N GLY A 526 59.92 -14.77 -4.08
CA GLY A 526 60.70 -14.25 -5.23
C GLY A 526 62.23 -14.46 -5.08
N PRO A 527 63.08 -13.61 -5.70
CA PRO A 527 63.92 -13.84 -6.91
C PRO A 527 65.45 -13.87 -6.60
N PRO A 528 66.43 -13.64 -7.54
CA PRO A 528 66.76 -14.16 -8.89
C PRO A 528 68.25 -14.66 -9.04
N GLY A 529 68.63 -15.15 -10.25
CA GLY A 529 70.03 -15.22 -10.79
C GLY A 529 70.38 -16.57 -11.45
N TRP A 530 71.12 -16.72 -12.56
CA TRP A 530 71.89 -15.86 -13.49
C TRP A 530 72.07 -16.61 -14.83
N GLN A 531 71.77 -15.98 -15.98
CA GLN A 531 72.60 -15.89 -17.20
C GLN A 531 71.98 -14.88 -18.16
#